data_AF-A0A9P4S743-F1
#
_entry.id   AF-A0A9P4S743-F1
#
_cell.length_a   1.000
_cell.length_b   1.000
_cell.length_c   1.000
_cell.angle_alpha   90.00
_cell.angle_beta   90.00
_cell.angle_gamma   90.00
#
_symmetry.space_group_name_H-M   'P 1'
#
loop_
_entity.id
_entity.type
_entity.pdbx_description
1 polymer ?
#
loop_
_entity_poly.entity_id
_entity_poly.type
_entity_poly.pdbx_seq_one_letter_code
_entity_poly.pdbx_strand_id
1 'polypeptide(L)'
;MGIEPSENEKSHPDRVPAELPPTPPETVDGENSPSPVDFPLPPPTQEPSEILELDKKTPDNHVPRDPRLIRLTGVHPFNVEAPLSDLYNEGFLTSPELFYVRNHGAVPQVKEEEIPDWEFTVDGLVENPLTLTLKELIADFEQVTCPITLVCAGNRRKEQNQVRKTKGFSWGPAGVSTALFTGVVLSEVLRKARPKRNARYTRYSSSVQIQFAWVQRRDEKTVQFQNDMGKRNRRKEYEYQNRETKDQKTIGSSV
;
A
#
# COMPACT_ATOMS: atom_id res chain seq x y z
N MET A 1 53.91 -16.20 -55.42
CA MET A 1 54.56 -15.66 -54.20
C MET A 1 53.61 -14.62 -53.65
N GLY A 2 52.71 -14.88 -52.69
CA GLY A 2 52.86 -15.68 -51.48
C GLY A 2 53.27 -14.75 -50.34
N ILE A 3 52.33 -13.97 -49.79
CA ILE A 3 52.48 -13.25 -48.52
C ILE A 3 51.17 -13.45 -47.76
N GLU A 4 51.24 -14.24 -46.68
CA GLU A 4 50.13 -14.56 -45.79
C GLU A 4 49.76 -13.36 -44.89
N PRO A 5 48.49 -13.22 -44.48
CA PRO A 5 48.10 -12.25 -43.46
C PRO A 5 48.43 -12.78 -42.05
N SER A 6 49.04 -11.91 -41.25
CA SER A 6 49.44 -12.13 -39.86
C SER A 6 48.27 -12.45 -38.93
N GLU A 7 48.42 -13.52 -38.14
CA GLU A 7 47.59 -13.84 -36.98
C GLU A 7 47.74 -12.75 -35.89
N ASN A 8 46.66 -12.04 -35.59
CA ASN A 8 46.50 -11.37 -34.31
C ASN A 8 45.01 -11.16 -34.00
N GLU A 9 44.26 -12.25 -33.86
CA GLU A 9 42.96 -12.22 -33.17
C GLU A 9 43.24 -12.10 -31.66
N LYS A 10 43.10 -10.88 -31.15
CA LYS A 10 43.08 -10.63 -29.71
C LYS A 10 41.84 -11.31 -29.12
N SER A 11 42.10 -12.33 -28.32
CA SER A 11 41.15 -13.04 -27.47
C SER A 11 40.20 -12.07 -26.75
N HIS A 12 38.91 -12.18 -27.03
CA HIS A 12 37.87 -11.63 -26.16
C HIS A 12 38.07 -12.22 -24.75
N PRO A 13 38.08 -11.40 -23.67
CA PRO A 13 38.15 -11.95 -22.32
C PRO A 13 36.90 -12.79 -22.08
N ASP A 14 37.13 -14.05 -21.70
CA ASP A 14 36.10 -15.01 -21.34
C ASP A 14 35.07 -14.36 -20.43
N ARG A 15 33.78 -14.42 -20.85
CA ARG A 15 32.67 -14.12 -19.96
C ARG A 15 32.75 -15.09 -18.81
N VAL A 16 33.24 -14.62 -17.65
CA VAL A 16 33.06 -15.32 -16.38
C VAL A 16 31.57 -15.60 -16.25
N PRO A 17 31.14 -16.87 -16.16
CA PRO A 17 29.74 -17.19 -15.93
C PRO A 17 29.35 -16.52 -14.62
N ALA A 18 28.42 -15.56 -14.68
CA ALA A 18 27.85 -15.01 -13.47
C ALA A 18 27.15 -16.16 -12.74
N GLU A 19 27.71 -16.62 -11.62
CA GLU A 19 27.00 -17.51 -10.72
C GLU A 19 25.73 -16.78 -10.29
N LEU A 20 24.60 -17.23 -10.85
CA LEU A 20 23.31 -16.75 -10.44
C LEU A 20 23.10 -17.17 -8.98
N PRO A 21 22.49 -16.33 -8.15
CA PRO A 21 22.12 -16.73 -6.80
C PRO A 21 21.24 -17.99 -6.86
N PRO A 22 21.31 -18.87 -5.85
CA PRO A 22 20.55 -20.11 -5.84
C PRO A 22 19.06 -19.81 -6.04
N THR A 23 18.42 -20.61 -6.89
CA THR A 23 16.98 -20.55 -7.09
C THR A 23 16.28 -20.81 -5.75
N PRO A 24 15.23 -20.06 -5.40
CA PRO A 24 14.43 -20.35 -4.21
C PRO A 24 13.96 -21.81 -4.22
N PRO A 25 13.85 -22.46 -3.06
CA PRO A 25 13.34 -23.83 -2.98
C PRO A 25 11.94 -23.92 -3.60
N GLU A 26 11.63 -25.07 -4.20
CA GLU A 26 10.31 -25.35 -4.76
C GLU A 26 9.23 -25.24 -3.67
N THR A 27 8.10 -24.62 -3.99
CA THR A 27 6.91 -24.63 -3.14
C THR A 27 6.43 -26.07 -3.02
N VAL A 28 6.56 -26.64 -1.82
CA VAL A 28 5.97 -27.92 -1.48
C VAL A 28 4.46 -27.73 -1.30
N ASP A 29 3.68 -28.09 -2.30
CA ASP A 29 2.23 -28.24 -2.17
C ASP A 29 1.95 -29.51 -1.37
N GLY A 30 2.15 -29.43 -0.06
CA GLY A 30 1.86 -30.53 0.86
C GLY A 30 0.36 -30.81 0.91
N GLU A 31 -0.04 -32.00 0.46
CA GLU A 31 -1.32 -32.62 0.84
C GLU A 31 -1.31 -32.92 2.35
N ASN A 32 -1.44 -31.88 3.17
CA ASN A 32 -1.80 -31.97 4.57
C ASN A 32 -2.72 -30.78 4.82
N SER A 33 -3.90 -31.05 5.38
CA SER A 33 -4.80 -30.02 5.90
C SER A 33 -3.98 -28.89 6.52
N PRO A 34 -4.21 -27.62 6.16
CA PRO A 34 -3.35 -26.55 6.65
C PRO A 34 -3.43 -26.56 8.17
N SER A 35 -2.37 -27.03 8.81
CA SER A 35 -2.08 -26.68 10.20
C SER A 35 -2.22 -25.16 10.27
N PRO A 36 -2.94 -24.59 11.26
CA PRO A 36 -3.07 -23.15 11.36
C PRO A 36 -1.66 -22.55 11.28
N VAL A 37 -1.42 -21.76 10.23
CA VAL A 37 -0.12 -21.14 10.00
C VAL A 37 0.11 -20.22 11.19
N ASP A 38 0.94 -20.66 12.13
CA ASP A 38 1.17 -19.96 13.38
C ASP A 38 2.09 -18.79 13.09
N PHE A 39 1.50 -17.62 12.83
CA PHE A 39 2.25 -16.39 12.63
C PHE A 39 2.85 -15.96 13.97
N PRO A 40 4.08 -15.41 13.99
CA PRO A 40 4.63 -14.87 15.22
C PRO A 40 3.70 -13.79 15.77
N LEU A 41 3.61 -13.70 17.09
CA LEU A 41 2.88 -12.60 17.72
C LEU A 41 3.54 -11.28 17.33
N PRO A 42 2.76 -10.20 17.11
CA PRO A 42 3.35 -8.90 16.85
C PRO A 42 4.31 -8.49 17.97
N PRO A 43 5.41 -7.79 17.63
CA PRO A 43 6.38 -7.36 18.62
C PRO A 43 5.71 -6.47 19.69
N PRO A 44 6.29 -6.37 20.89
CA PRO A 44 5.86 -5.38 21.87
C PRO A 44 5.98 -3.97 21.30
N THR A 45 4.87 -3.24 21.32
CA THR A 45 4.74 -1.86 20.85
C THR A 45 5.12 -0.90 21.98
N GLN A 46 5.82 0.19 21.65
CA GLN A 46 6.11 1.29 22.56
C GLN A 46 5.61 2.58 21.92
N GLU A 47 4.31 2.83 22.05
CA GLU A 47 3.64 3.94 21.39
C GLU A 47 4.29 5.28 21.78
N PRO A 48 4.77 6.08 20.80
CA PRO A 48 5.26 7.40 21.07
C PRO A 48 4.12 8.25 21.67
N SER A 49 4.33 8.79 22.86
CA SER A 49 3.32 9.61 23.54
C SER A 49 3.51 11.11 23.30
N GLU A 50 4.71 11.52 22.86
CA GLU A 50 5.08 12.93 22.70
C GLU A 50 5.18 13.34 21.23
N ILE A 51 4.67 14.53 20.92
CA ILE A 51 4.86 15.18 19.62
C ILE A 51 6.28 15.73 19.56
N LEU A 52 7.08 15.23 18.62
CA LEU A 52 8.44 15.72 18.39
C LEU A 52 8.43 17.23 18.07
N GLU A 53 9.43 17.96 18.56
CA GLU A 53 9.54 19.42 18.37
C GLU A 53 9.41 19.87 16.91
N LEU A 54 9.95 19.07 15.98
CA LEU A 54 9.88 19.33 14.54
C LEU A 54 8.43 19.30 14.02
N ASP A 55 7.59 18.41 14.57
CA ASP A 55 6.22 18.18 14.10
C ASP A 55 5.21 19.19 14.67
N LYS A 56 5.51 19.83 15.81
CA LYS A 56 4.63 20.81 16.49
C LYS A 56 4.18 21.97 15.60
N LYS A 57 5.00 22.35 14.62
CA LYS A 57 4.74 23.45 13.67
C LYS A 57 4.10 23.00 12.37
N THR A 58 3.80 21.71 12.22
CA THR A 58 3.20 21.15 11.01
C THR A 58 1.68 20.96 11.18
N PRO A 59 0.93 20.75 10.08
CA PRO A 59 -0.45 20.29 10.18
C PRO A 59 -0.62 18.98 10.96
N ASP A 60 0.43 18.18 11.07
CA ASP A 60 0.44 16.88 11.75
C ASP A 60 0.88 16.99 13.23
N ASN A 61 0.73 18.16 13.85
CA ASN A 61 1.14 18.44 15.25
C ASN A 61 0.37 17.65 16.34
N HIS A 62 -0.44 16.69 15.93
CA HIS A 62 -1.25 15.80 16.76
C HIS A 62 -0.83 14.32 16.58
N VAL A 63 0.14 14.03 15.72
CA VAL A 63 0.62 12.67 15.44
C VAL A 63 1.98 12.46 16.08
N PRO A 64 2.08 11.69 17.17
CA PRO A 64 3.37 11.35 17.74
C PRO A 64 4.09 10.33 16.84
N ARG A 65 5.41 10.42 16.76
CA ARG A 65 6.24 9.71 15.77
C ARG A 65 7.52 9.22 16.43
N ASP A 66 7.98 8.04 16.03
CA ASP A 66 9.26 7.52 16.50
C ASP A 66 10.43 8.38 15.95
N PRO A 67 11.32 8.90 16.80
CA PRO A 67 12.44 9.74 16.36
C PRO A 67 13.52 9.00 15.57
N ARG A 68 13.53 7.66 15.57
CA ARG A 68 14.48 6.82 14.80
C ARG A 68 14.18 6.83 13.30
N LEU A 69 12.94 7.16 12.92
CA LEU A 69 12.50 7.17 11.52
C LEU A 69 13.27 8.20 10.67
N ILE A 70 13.69 7.80 9.48
CA ILE A 70 14.48 8.63 8.56
C ILE A 70 13.55 9.42 7.65
N ARG A 71 13.55 10.75 7.78
CA ARG A 71 12.71 11.65 6.96
C ARG A 71 13.27 11.86 5.56
N LEU A 72 12.44 11.62 4.55
CA LEU A 72 12.81 11.62 3.13
C LEU A 72 12.37 12.87 2.37
N THR A 73 11.47 13.67 2.95
CA THR A 73 10.86 14.86 2.31
C THR A 73 10.90 16.10 3.22
N GLY A 74 11.86 16.16 4.13
CA GLY A 74 11.88 17.18 5.19
C GLY A 74 10.87 16.86 6.30
N VAL A 75 10.33 17.87 6.97
CA VAL A 75 9.40 17.65 8.10
C VAL A 75 8.02 17.20 7.62
N HIS A 76 7.50 17.82 6.54
CA HIS A 76 6.15 17.57 6.03
C HIS A 76 6.09 17.77 4.50
N PRO A 77 5.33 16.97 3.72
CA PRO A 77 4.55 15.79 4.13
C PRO A 77 5.42 14.68 4.73
N PHE A 78 4.86 13.90 5.65
CA PHE A 78 5.62 12.88 6.38
C PHE A 78 5.84 11.64 5.51
N ASN A 79 7.07 11.50 5.01
CA ASN A 79 7.52 10.31 4.30
C ASN A 79 8.81 9.83 4.95
N VAL A 80 8.79 8.62 5.48
CA VAL A 80 9.86 8.06 6.29
C VAL A 80 10.05 6.58 6.01
N GLU A 81 11.28 6.11 6.20
CA GLU A 81 11.63 4.70 6.28
C GLU A 81 12.36 4.44 7.61
N ALA A 82 12.32 3.20 8.09
CA ALA A 82 13.14 2.78 9.22
C ALA A 82 14.64 2.72 8.82
N PRO A 83 15.56 2.88 9.77
CA PRO A 83 16.94 2.46 9.57
C PRO A 83 16.98 0.98 9.17
N LEU A 84 17.69 0.64 8.09
CA LEU A 84 17.66 -0.70 7.49
C LEU A 84 18.04 -1.81 8.48
N SER A 85 19.06 -1.58 9.31
CA SER A 85 19.49 -2.56 10.32
C SER A 85 18.41 -2.77 11.38
N ASP A 86 17.75 -1.70 11.83
CA ASP A 86 16.68 -1.79 12.82
C ASP A 86 15.48 -2.55 12.26
N LEU A 87 15.08 -2.24 11.01
CA LEU A 87 14.03 -2.97 10.30
C LEU A 87 14.34 -4.48 10.19
N TYR A 88 15.58 -4.83 9.85
CA TYR A 88 15.98 -6.23 9.76
C TYR A 88 15.94 -6.94 11.13
N ASN A 89 16.35 -6.24 12.20
CA ASN A 89 16.41 -6.77 13.55
C ASN A 89 15.03 -6.99 14.18
N GLU A 90 13.98 -6.31 13.71
CA GLU A 90 12.58 -6.56 14.10
C GLU A 90 12.08 -7.96 13.68
N GLY A 91 12.72 -8.58 12.68
CA GLY A 91 12.36 -9.89 12.19
C GLY A 91 11.17 -9.87 11.22
N PHE A 92 10.26 -10.84 11.34
CA PHE A 92 9.20 -11.03 10.35
C PHE A 92 8.11 -9.95 10.39
N LEU A 93 7.76 -9.46 11.59
CA LEU A 93 6.77 -8.41 11.78
C LEU A 93 7.47 -7.15 12.25
N THR A 94 7.26 -6.06 11.53
CA THR A 94 7.74 -4.72 11.86
C THR A 94 6.84 -4.10 12.92
N SER A 95 7.43 -3.58 14.00
CA SER A 95 6.72 -2.78 14.99
C SER A 95 6.03 -1.55 14.36
N PRO A 96 4.87 -1.11 14.89
CA PRO A 96 4.17 0.08 14.40
C PRO A 96 5.04 1.34 14.34
N GLU A 97 5.99 1.46 15.28
CA GLU A 97 6.91 2.60 15.39
C GLU A 97 7.91 2.68 14.25
N LEU A 98 8.32 1.55 13.67
CA LEU A 98 9.27 1.47 12.57
C LEU A 98 8.60 1.19 11.22
N PHE A 99 7.27 1.08 11.18
CA PHE A 99 6.55 0.89 9.93
C PHE A 99 6.74 2.10 9.02
N TYR A 100 7.16 1.89 7.76
CA TYR A 100 7.40 3.00 6.84
C TYR A 100 6.10 3.80 6.59
N VAL A 101 6.20 5.13 6.53
CA VAL A 101 5.04 6.00 6.28
C VAL A 101 5.22 6.72 4.96
N ARG A 102 4.16 6.73 4.15
CA ARG A 102 4.08 7.50 2.91
C ARG A 102 2.81 8.34 2.90
N ASN A 103 2.94 9.62 3.26
CA ASN A 103 1.85 10.58 3.16
C ASN A 103 2.06 11.54 1.98
N HIS A 104 1.01 11.76 1.20
CA HIS A 104 1.01 12.73 0.10
C HIS A 104 0.72 14.16 0.58
N GLY A 105 0.15 14.32 1.77
CA GLY A 105 -0.24 15.57 2.42
C GLY A 105 -0.30 15.41 3.93
N ALA A 106 -1.15 16.20 4.58
CA ALA A 106 -1.39 16.09 6.01
C ALA A 106 -2.13 14.81 6.39
N VAL A 107 -1.93 14.40 7.64
CA VAL A 107 -2.75 13.43 8.36
C VAL A 107 -3.91 14.22 8.97
N PRO A 108 -5.15 14.05 8.46
CA PRO A 108 -6.26 14.66 9.17
C PRO A 108 -6.60 14.03 10.52
N GLN A 109 -7.47 14.72 11.25
CA GLN A 109 -7.77 14.45 12.66
C GLN A 109 -9.11 13.72 12.77
N VAL A 110 -9.11 12.56 13.44
CA VAL A 110 -10.34 11.82 13.81
C VAL A 110 -10.37 11.70 15.31
N LYS A 111 -11.56 11.91 15.89
CA LYS A 111 -11.77 11.71 17.31
C LYS A 111 -12.20 10.28 17.57
N GLU A 112 -11.77 9.72 18.69
CA GLU A 112 -12.02 8.33 19.05
C GLU A 112 -13.53 8.01 19.08
N GLU A 113 -14.35 8.94 19.56
CA GLU A 113 -15.80 8.80 19.60
C GLU A 113 -16.48 8.75 18.22
N GLU A 114 -15.82 9.23 17.16
CA GLU A 114 -16.36 9.25 15.79
C GLU A 114 -15.99 7.97 15.00
N ILE A 115 -15.04 7.17 15.51
CA ILE A 115 -14.51 5.98 14.82
C ILE A 115 -15.59 4.93 14.52
N PRO A 116 -16.45 4.53 15.48
CA PRO A 116 -17.44 3.47 15.22
C PRO A 116 -18.46 3.84 14.14
N ASP A 117 -18.78 5.13 14.02
CA ASP A 117 -19.78 5.66 13.09
C ASP A 117 -19.18 6.06 11.74
N TRP A 118 -17.92 5.71 11.49
CA TRP A 118 -17.23 6.01 10.23
C TRP A 118 -17.89 5.30 9.04
N GLU A 119 -18.33 6.08 8.05
CA GLU A 119 -19.05 5.54 6.88
C GLU A 119 -18.13 5.15 5.71
N PHE A 120 -18.46 4.02 5.08
CA PHE A 120 -17.89 3.51 3.83
C PHE A 120 -19.02 3.29 2.83
N THR A 121 -18.93 3.93 1.67
CA THR A 121 -19.92 3.78 0.60
C THR A 121 -19.38 2.92 -0.55
N VAL A 122 -20.15 1.93 -0.97
CA VAL A 122 -19.96 1.19 -2.21
C VAL A 122 -21.03 1.62 -3.21
N ASP A 123 -20.60 2.27 -4.29
CA ASP A 123 -21.48 2.77 -5.36
C ASP A 123 -20.94 2.43 -6.76
N GLY A 124 -21.49 3.06 -7.80
CA GLY A 124 -21.07 2.86 -9.19
C GLY A 124 -21.83 1.73 -9.89
N LEU A 125 -21.10 0.83 -10.56
CA LEU A 125 -21.68 -0.25 -11.37
C LEU A 125 -22.10 -1.47 -10.52
N VAL A 126 -23.01 -1.23 -9.59
CA VAL A 126 -23.56 -2.22 -8.66
C VAL A 126 -25.09 -2.26 -8.72
N GLU A 127 -25.71 -3.38 -8.33
CA GLU A 127 -27.17 -3.48 -8.22
C GLU A 127 -27.68 -2.87 -6.92
N ASN A 128 -26.92 -3.03 -5.82
CA ASN A 128 -27.28 -2.57 -4.49
C ASN A 128 -26.19 -1.63 -3.93
N PRO A 129 -26.23 -0.32 -4.23
CA PRO A 129 -25.38 0.64 -3.54
C PRO A 129 -25.63 0.57 -2.03
N LEU A 130 -24.57 0.62 -1.23
CA LEU A 130 -24.68 0.50 0.22
C LEU A 130 -23.68 1.41 0.93
N THR A 131 -24.08 1.90 2.10
CA THR A 131 -23.22 2.62 3.04
C THR A 131 -23.20 1.81 4.33
N LEU A 132 -22.01 1.58 4.87
CA LEU A 132 -21.78 0.84 6.11
C LEU A 132 -20.95 1.69 7.05
N THR A 133 -21.26 1.65 8.33
CA THR A 133 -20.40 2.16 9.39
C THR A 133 -19.27 1.17 9.71
N LEU A 134 -18.19 1.62 10.36
CA LEU A 134 -17.15 0.71 10.87
C LEU A 134 -17.73 -0.30 11.86
N LYS A 135 -18.66 0.13 12.71
CA LYS A 135 -19.38 -0.73 13.64
C LYS A 135 -20.13 -1.86 12.93
N GLU A 136 -20.86 -1.55 11.86
CA GLU A 136 -21.56 -2.55 11.05
C GLU A 136 -20.57 -3.46 10.31
N LEU A 137 -19.45 -2.93 9.80
CA LEU A 137 -18.41 -3.76 9.19
C LEU A 137 -17.82 -4.78 10.16
N ILE A 138 -17.59 -4.40 11.42
CA ILE A 138 -17.06 -5.30 12.45
C ILE A 138 -18.10 -6.35 12.87
N ALA A 139 -19.37 -5.96 12.96
CA ALA A 139 -20.45 -6.84 13.44
C ALA A 139 -20.98 -7.81 12.37
N ASP A 140 -21.12 -7.35 11.12
CA ASP A 140 -21.88 -8.05 10.07
C ASP A 140 -21.01 -8.88 9.12
N PHE A 141 -19.69 -8.87 9.31
CA PHE A 141 -18.73 -9.55 8.45
C PHE A 141 -17.67 -10.28 9.25
N GLU A 142 -17.20 -11.39 8.69
CA GLU A 142 -16.08 -12.15 9.23
C GLU A 142 -14.81 -11.31 9.23
N GLN A 143 -14.12 -11.30 10.38
CA GLN A 143 -12.85 -10.62 10.56
C GLN A 143 -11.71 -11.61 10.28
N VAL A 144 -10.91 -11.31 9.26
CA VAL A 144 -9.75 -12.12 8.87
C VAL A 144 -8.49 -11.40 9.30
N THR A 145 -7.54 -12.15 9.86
CA THR A 145 -6.19 -11.66 10.20
C THR A 145 -5.17 -12.32 9.30
N CYS A 146 -4.31 -11.54 8.65
CA CYS A 146 -3.23 -12.07 7.80
C CYS A 146 -1.96 -11.20 7.87
N PRO A 147 -0.76 -11.79 7.75
CA PRO A 147 0.45 -11.01 7.56
C PRO A 147 0.48 -10.44 6.14
N ILE A 148 0.75 -9.15 6.03
CA ILE A 148 0.91 -8.48 4.75
C ILE A 148 2.18 -7.66 4.79
N THR A 149 3.04 -7.86 3.80
CA THR A 149 4.16 -6.97 3.50
C THR A 149 3.67 -5.87 2.56
N LEU A 150 3.72 -4.63 3.02
CA LEU A 150 3.52 -3.47 2.16
C LEU A 150 4.88 -2.99 1.65
N VAL A 151 4.94 -2.64 0.37
CA VAL A 151 6.15 -2.10 -0.27
C VAL A 151 5.78 -0.84 -1.03
N CYS A 152 6.51 0.25 -0.76
CA CYS A 152 6.36 1.47 -1.55
C CYS A 152 6.91 1.22 -2.97
N ALA A 153 6.17 1.62 -4.00
CA ALA A 153 6.69 1.63 -5.38
C ALA A 153 7.97 2.49 -5.55
N GLY A 154 8.25 3.38 -4.59
CA GLY A 154 9.48 4.15 -4.54
C GLY A 154 10.66 3.45 -3.87
N ASN A 155 10.50 2.27 -3.29
CA ASN A 155 11.58 1.59 -2.58
C ASN A 155 12.82 1.44 -3.48
N ARG A 156 14.01 1.68 -2.93
CA ARG A 156 15.31 1.73 -3.63
C ARG A 156 15.47 2.82 -4.70
N ARG A 157 14.57 3.81 -4.79
CA ARG A 157 14.69 4.90 -5.79
C ARG A 157 15.97 5.72 -5.64
N LYS A 158 16.56 5.81 -4.44
CA LYS A 158 17.83 6.52 -4.25
C LYS A 158 18.92 6.01 -5.19
N GLU A 159 18.97 4.71 -5.46
CA GLU A 159 19.95 4.09 -6.37
C GLU A 159 19.75 4.56 -7.81
N GLN A 160 18.49 4.63 -8.28
CA GLN A 160 18.19 5.22 -9.59
C GLN A 160 18.61 6.69 -9.65
N ASN A 161 18.33 7.45 -8.59
CA ASN A 161 18.68 8.87 -8.50
C ASN A 161 20.20 9.13 -8.48
N GLN A 162 21.04 8.15 -8.08
CA GLN A 162 22.50 8.25 -8.22
C GLN A 162 22.95 8.18 -9.68
N VAL A 163 22.29 7.36 -10.50
CA VAL A 163 22.59 7.23 -11.93
C VAL A 163 22.04 8.42 -12.72
N ARG A 164 20.75 8.73 -12.51
CA ARG A 164 20.09 9.87 -13.14
C ARG A 164 18.92 10.33 -12.26
N LYS A 165 18.96 11.59 -11.84
CA LYS A 165 17.94 12.20 -10.99
C LYS A 165 16.54 12.09 -11.63
N THR A 166 15.61 11.50 -10.89
CA THR A 166 14.18 11.38 -11.25
C THR A 166 13.34 12.44 -10.53
N LYS A 167 12.04 12.49 -10.81
CA LYS A 167 11.10 13.40 -10.13
C LYS A 167 10.75 12.98 -8.69
N GLY A 168 11.02 11.73 -8.31
CA GLY A 168 10.67 11.20 -7.00
C GLY A 168 11.78 11.41 -5.96
N PHE A 169 11.39 11.62 -4.71
CA PHE A 169 12.34 11.64 -3.59
C PHE A 169 12.99 10.28 -3.37
N SER A 170 14.18 10.32 -2.75
CA SER A 170 15.11 9.20 -2.67
C SER A 170 14.83 8.29 -1.47
N TRP A 171 13.91 7.33 -1.62
CA TRP A 171 13.83 6.19 -0.70
C TRP A 171 15.13 5.38 -0.74
N GLY A 172 15.63 5.00 0.44
CA GLY A 172 16.56 3.91 0.61
C GLY A 172 15.88 2.56 0.37
N PRO A 173 16.45 1.47 0.93
CA PRO A 173 15.94 0.11 0.75
C PRO A 173 14.86 -0.30 1.75
N ALA A 174 14.47 0.59 2.68
CA ALA A 174 13.56 0.29 3.80
C ALA A 174 12.15 0.88 3.58
N GLY A 175 11.77 1.18 2.34
CA GLY A 175 10.39 1.49 1.96
C GLY A 175 9.49 0.25 1.91
N VAL A 176 9.60 -0.61 2.92
CA VAL A 176 8.95 -1.91 3.08
C VAL A 176 8.75 -2.21 4.56
N SER A 177 7.60 -2.77 4.92
CA SER A 177 7.33 -3.24 6.28
C SER A 177 6.24 -4.31 6.25
N THR A 178 6.26 -5.22 7.23
CA THR A 178 5.33 -6.36 7.30
C THR A 178 4.61 -6.34 8.64
N ALA A 179 3.29 -6.53 8.67
CA ALA A 179 2.59 -6.71 9.93
C ALA A 179 1.27 -7.48 9.75
N LEU A 180 0.60 -7.80 10.85
CA LEU A 180 -0.70 -8.46 10.84
C LEU A 180 -1.81 -7.43 10.60
N PHE A 181 -2.60 -7.64 9.55
CA PHE A 181 -3.77 -6.83 9.23
C PHE A 181 -5.03 -7.60 9.59
N THR A 182 -5.90 -6.97 10.38
CA THR A 182 -7.22 -7.50 10.71
C THR A 182 -8.29 -6.66 10.03
N GLY A 183 -9.23 -7.29 9.35
CA GLY A 183 -10.39 -6.61 8.79
C GLY A 183 -11.28 -7.52 7.97
N VAL A 184 -12.13 -6.90 7.14
CA VAL A 184 -13.08 -7.60 6.27
C VAL A 184 -12.48 -7.83 4.89
N VAL A 185 -12.71 -9.01 4.32
CA VAL A 185 -12.34 -9.29 2.93
C VAL A 185 -13.21 -8.44 1.99
N LEU A 186 -12.60 -7.60 1.18
CA LEU A 186 -13.32 -6.66 0.30
C LEU A 186 -14.32 -7.36 -0.64
N SER A 187 -14.02 -8.58 -1.09
CA SER A 187 -14.92 -9.36 -1.95
C SER A 187 -16.27 -9.61 -1.28
N GLU A 188 -16.31 -9.78 0.04
CA GLU A 188 -17.54 -10.02 0.78
C GLU A 188 -18.42 -8.77 0.86
N VAL A 189 -17.80 -7.60 1.02
CA VAL A 189 -18.50 -6.31 0.96
C VAL A 189 -19.06 -6.08 -0.44
N LEU A 190 -18.24 -6.30 -1.48
CA LEU A 190 -18.67 -6.14 -2.87
C LEU A 190 -19.78 -7.13 -3.23
N ARG A 191 -19.74 -8.37 -2.72
CA ARG A 191 -20.78 -9.39 -2.93
C ARG A 191 -22.15 -8.92 -2.45
N LYS A 192 -22.23 -8.22 -1.30
CA LYS A 192 -23.49 -7.58 -0.83
C LYS A 192 -23.97 -6.49 -1.80
N ALA A 193 -23.04 -5.74 -2.40
CA ALA A 193 -23.37 -4.70 -3.38
C ALA A 193 -23.81 -5.24 -4.75
N ARG A 194 -23.49 -6.50 -5.07
CA ARG A 194 -23.82 -7.18 -6.34
C ARG A 194 -23.32 -6.41 -7.58
N PRO A 195 -22.02 -6.46 -7.90
CA PRO A 195 -21.46 -5.76 -9.05
C PRO A 195 -22.06 -6.26 -10.35
N LYS A 196 -22.37 -5.35 -11.28
CA LYS A 196 -22.92 -5.72 -12.58
C LYS A 196 -21.88 -6.47 -13.43
N ARG A 197 -22.32 -7.33 -14.34
CA ARG A 197 -21.45 -8.19 -15.18
C ARG A 197 -20.38 -7.42 -15.98
N ASN A 198 -20.61 -6.14 -16.30
CA ASN A 198 -19.67 -5.29 -17.02
C ASN A 198 -18.72 -4.48 -16.10
N ALA A 199 -18.83 -4.59 -14.77
CA ALA A 199 -17.86 -4.01 -13.85
C ALA A 199 -16.49 -4.68 -14.03
N ARG A 200 -15.42 -3.88 -14.05
CA ARG A 200 -14.04 -4.34 -14.29
C ARG A 200 -13.03 -3.82 -13.28
N TYR A 201 -13.28 -2.63 -12.72
CA TYR A 201 -12.36 -1.95 -11.84
C TYR A 201 -13.09 -1.48 -10.60
N THR A 202 -12.43 -1.57 -9.46
CA THR A 202 -12.81 -0.87 -8.23
C THR A 202 -12.01 0.42 -8.16
N ARG A 203 -12.69 1.53 -7.89
CA ARG A 203 -12.05 2.80 -7.60
C ARG A 203 -12.14 3.05 -6.11
N TYR A 204 -11.00 3.33 -5.51
CA TYR A 204 -10.92 3.76 -4.13
C TYR A 204 -10.76 5.27 -4.13
N SER A 205 -11.67 5.94 -3.45
CA SER A 205 -11.53 7.34 -3.11
C SER A 205 -11.77 7.45 -1.62
N SER A 206 -10.80 8.02 -0.95
CA SER A 206 -10.90 8.36 0.44
C SER A 206 -11.08 9.87 0.54
N SER A 207 -11.97 10.32 1.42
CA SER A 207 -12.02 11.71 1.88
C SER A 207 -10.82 12.08 2.77
N VAL A 208 -9.81 11.21 2.80
CA VAL A 208 -8.83 10.96 3.86
C VAL A 208 -7.56 10.46 3.20
N GLN A 209 -6.37 10.81 3.63
CA GLN A 209 -5.20 10.05 3.15
C GLN A 209 -5.10 8.80 4.01
N ILE A 210 -5.43 7.64 3.45
CA ILE A 210 -5.42 6.40 4.23
C ILE A 210 -3.97 6.06 4.60
N GLN A 211 -3.61 6.32 5.86
CA GLN A 211 -2.60 5.57 6.56
C GLN A 211 -3.29 4.27 7.03
N PHE A 212 -2.75 3.11 6.67
CA PHE A 212 -3.30 1.86 7.16
C PHE A 212 -2.99 1.76 8.66
N ALA A 213 -4.03 1.75 9.50
CA ALA A 213 -3.91 1.53 10.95
C ALA A 213 -4.05 0.06 11.32
N TRP A 214 -3.25 -0.32 12.31
CA TRP A 214 -3.01 -1.67 12.80
C TRP A 214 -4.05 -2.08 13.83
N VAL A 215 -4.39 -3.37 13.88
CA VAL A 215 -5.13 -3.94 15.01
C VAL A 215 -4.29 -5.06 15.60
N GLN A 216 -3.64 -4.78 16.71
CA GLN A 216 -3.00 -5.80 17.54
C GLN A 216 -4.01 -6.23 18.59
N ARG A 217 -4.72 -7.34 18.36
CA ARG A 217 -5.48 -7.99 19.44
C ARG A 217 -4.49 -8.64 20.40
N ARG A 218 -4.37 -8.12 21.62
CA ARG A 218 -3.74 -8.85 22.73
C ARG A 218 -4.74 -9.28 23.81
N ASP A 219 -5.97 -8.77 23.77
CA ASP A 219 -6.98 -8.93 24.81
C ASP A 219 -8.31 -8.27 24.39
N GLU A 220 -9.45 -8.81 24.85
CA GLU A 220 -10.81 -8.56 24.37
C GLU A 220 -11.37 -7.13 24.55
N LYS A 221 -10.55 -6.10 24.82
CA LYS A 221 -11.07 -4.78 25.24
C LYS A 221 -10.47 -3.53 24.61
N THR A 222 -9.51 -3.62 23.69
CA THR A 222 -8.99 -2.39 23.08
C THR A 222 -8.52 -2.62 21.66
N VAL A 223 -9.17 -1.92 20.73
CA VAL A 223 -8.70 -1.78 19.35
C VAL A 223 -8.38 -0.30 19.16
N GLN A 224 -7.09 0.03 19.15
CA GLN A 224 -6.61 1.39 18.91
C GLN A 224 -6.44 1.57 17.40
N PHE A 225 -7.26 2.44 16.80
CA PHE A 225 -7.15 2.83 15.40
C PHE A 225 -6.68 4.28 15.33
N GLN A 226 -5.52 4.51 14.72
CA GLN A 226 -5.02 5.85 14.45
C GLN A 226 -5.35 6.24 13.01
N ASN A 227 -6.46 6.94 12.79
CA ASN A 227 -6.99 7.26 11.45
C ASN A 227 -7.44 8.73 11.33
N ASP A 228 -7.70 9.16 10.09
CA ASP A 228 -7.64 10.54 9.57
C ASP A 228 -8.99 10.94 8.89
N MET A 229 -9.56 12.17 9.04
CA MET A 229 -10.62 12.77 8.16
C MET A 229 -10.48 14.26 7.78
N GLY A 230 -10.63 14.61 6.49
CA GLY A 230 -10.77 15.98 5.97
C GLY A 230 -12.00 16.19 5.04
N LYS A 231 -12.66 17.35 5.15
CA LYS A 231 -14.05 17.61 4.70
C LYS A 231 -14.31 17.68 3.17
N ARG A 232 -15.48 17.11 2.81
CA ARG A 232 -16.43 17.37 1.69
C ARG A 232 -15.98 18.32 0.58
N ASN A 233 -15.90 17.79 -0.65
CA ASN A 233 -15.97 18.60 -1.86
C ASN A 233 -17.03 18.07 -2.85
N ARG A 234 -17.77 19.00 -3.44
CA ARG A 234 -19.05 18.82 -4.16
C ARG A 234 -18.99 17.75 -5.26
N ARG A 235 -20.01 16.88 -5.27
CA ARG A 235 -20.36 15.98 -6.39
C ARG A 235 -20.29 16.74 -7.72
N LYS A 236 -19.35 16.36 -8.59
CA LYS A 236 -19.50 16.55 -10.04
C LYS A 236 -19.96 15.21 -10.59
N GLU A 237 -21.24 15.18 -10.93
CA GLU A 237 -21.88 14.11 -11.68
C GLU A 237 -21.17 14.02 -13.05
N TYR A 238 -20.57 12.87 -13.35
CA TYR A 238 -20.07 12.58 -14.69
C TYR A 238 -21.05 11.57 -15.30
N GLU A 239 -21.95 12.07 -16.15
CA GLU A 239 -22.79 11.21 -17.00
C GLU A 239 -21.90 10.48 -18.02
N TYR A 240 -21.94 9.15 -17.96
CA TYR A 240 -21.39 8.29 -19.00
C TYR A 240 -22.48 8.07 -20.06
N GLN A 241 -22.51 8.92 -21.09
CA GLN A 241 -23.41 8.74 -22.23
C GLN A 241 -22.86 7.62 -23.14
N ASN A 242 -23.48 6.43 -23.04
CA ASN A 242 -23.38 5.36 -24.02
C ASN A 242 -23.92 5.85 -25.37
N ARG A 243 -23.07 5.97 -26.38
CA ARG A 243 -23.50 6.04 -27.78
C ARG A 243 -23.13 4.76 -28.49
N GLU A 244 -24.10 3.86 -28.62
CA GLU A 244 -24.11 2.92 -29.73
C GLU A 244 -25.52 2.77 -30.33
N THR A 245 -25.53 2.98 -31.65
CA THR A 245 -26.43 2.45 -32.70
C THR A 245 -27.76 3.15 -33.04
N LYS A 246 -28.00 3.10 -34.37
CA LYS A 246 -29.13 3.52 -35.22
C LYS A 246 -28.87 4.84 -35.97
N ASP A 247 -28.87 4.93 -37.30
CA ASP A 247 -29.45 4.06 -38.32
C ASP A 247 -28.74 4.21 -39.67
N GLN A 248 -28.97 3.18 -40.48
CA GLN A 248 -28.60 2.94 -41.87
C GLN A 248 -28.94 4.07 -42.86
N LYS A 249 -28.33 3.93 -44.05
CA LYS A 249 -28.85 4.21 -45.42
C LYS A 249 -28.29 5.41 -46.21
N THR A 250 -27.34 5.04 -47.10
CA THR A 250 -27.34 5.19 -48.57
C THR A 250 -26.89 6.52 -49.26
N ILE A 251 -26.06 6.32 -50.32
CA ILE A 251 -25.81 7.14 -51.55
C ILE A 251 -25.00 8.44 -51.31
N GLY A 252 -23.95 8.83 -52.04
CA GLY A 252 -23.25 8.33 -53.23
C GLY A 252 -22.22 9.38 -53.69
N SER A 253 -21.30 8.93 -54.56
CA SER A 253 -20.46 9.69 -55.53
C SER A 253 -19.63 10.91 -55.12
N SER A 254 -18.31 10.79 -55.33
CA SER A 254 -17.37 11.75 -55.95
C SER A 254 -17.72 13.26 -55.96
N VAL A 255 -16.84 14.10 -55.41
CA VAL A 255 -15.72 14.80 -56.08
C VAL A 255 -14.66 15.12 -55.01
#